data_AF-A0A1V6KA55-F1
#
_entry.id   AF-A0A1V6KA55-F1
#
_cell.length_a   1.000
_cell.length_b   1.000
_cell.length_c   1.000
_cell.angle_alpha   90.00
_cell.angle_beta   90.00
_cell.angle_gamma   90.00
#
_symmetry.space_group_name_H-M   'P 1'
#
loop_
_entity.id
_entity.type
_entity.pdbx_description
1 polymer ?
#
loop_
_entity_poly.entity_id
_entity_poly.type
_entity_poly.pdbx_seq_one_letter_code
_entity_poly.pdbx_strand_id
1 'polypeptide(L)'
;MRCAKAFLGVCFLLAVLPAGALAGTPLWTHSISSDIADLSLTPDGSFILVGGDRLCLLTGNGTLLWREWAAGLIACSADGRLIAGAAGPSLILFNLRG
;
A
#
# COMPACT_ATOMS: atom_id res chain seq x y z
N MET A 1 45.17 18.40 36.75
CA MET A 1 43.94 17.76 37.25
C MET A 1 42.77 18.59 36.75
N ARG A 2 42.14 18.19 35.64
CA ARG A 2 41.11 18.97 34.95
C ARG A 2 39.77 18.23 34.97
N CYS A 3 38.80 18.90 35.57
CA CYS A 3 37.37 18.97 35.24
C CYS A 3 36.53 17.68 35.19
N ALA A 4 35.52 17.67 36.06
CA ALA A 4 34.38 16.77 36.12
C ALA A 4 33.65 16.61 34.78
N LYS A 5 33.21 15.38 34.48
CA LYS A 5 32.16 15.11 33.50
C LYS A 5 31.09 14.27 34.16
N ALA A 6 29.93 14.89 34.30
CA ALA A 6 28.70 14.35 34.83
C ALA A 6 28.33 13.03 34.13
N PHE A 7 28.10 11.97 34.90
CA PHE A 7 27.46 10.74 34.45
C PHE A 7 25.95 10.87 34.69
N LEU A 8 25.31 11.81 34.00
CA LEU A 8 23.86 12.02 34.05
C LEU A 8 23.38 12.16 32.61
N GLY A 9 23.03 11.04 31.96
CA GLY A 9 22.72 11.12 30.54
C GLY A 9 22.24 9.85 29.87
N VAL A 10 21.60 8.92 30.59
CA VAL A 10 20.93 7.78 29.92
C VAL A 10 19.48 7.55 30.38
N CYS A 11 19.02 8.20 31.46
CA CYS A 11 17.63 8.02 31.92
C CYS A 11 16.63 9.10 31.45
N PHE A 12 17.02 10.03 30.58
CA PHE A 12 16.15 11.13 30.11
C PHE A 12 15.86 11.11 28.60
N LEU A 13 15.91 9.92 27.98
CA LEU A 13 15.55 9.74 26.56
C LEU A 13 14.36 8.79 26.34
N LEU A 14 13.63 8.44 27.40
CA LEU A 14 12.38 7.67 27.33
C LEU A 14 11.14 8.44 27.83
N ALA A 15 11.26 9.74 28.12
CA ALA A 15 10.17 10.53 28.73
C ALA A 15 9.58 11.63 27.82
N VAL A 16 9.81 11.60 26.51
CA VAL A 16 9.17 12.53 25.56
C VAL A 16 8.69 11.79 24.30
N LEU A 17 7.94 10.70 24.48
CA LEU A 17 7.05 10.26 23.40
C LEU A 17 5.73 10.99 23.63
N PRO A 18 5.34 11.97 22.81
CA PRO A 18 3.97 12.48 22.86
C PRO A 18 3.04 11.28 22.61
N ALA A 19 2.22 10.95 23.61
CA ALA A 19 1.13 10.02 23.50
C ALA A 19 0.15 10.55 22.44
N GLY A 20 0.38 10.19 21.18
CA GLY A 20 -0.35 10.72 20.03
C GLY A 20 0.35 10.56 18.67
N ALA A 21 1.65 10.22 18.62
CA ALA A 21 2.40 10.13 17.37
C ALA A 21 2.39 8.74 16.71
N LEU A 22 1.22 8.12 16.52
CA LEU A 22 1.06 6.98 15.60
C LEU A 22 -0.01 7.22 14.54
N ALA A 23 -0.31 8.49 14.23
CA ALA A 23 -0.96 8.81 12.95
C ALA A 23 0.15 8.90 11.88
N GLY A 24 0.39 7.80 11.17
CA GLY A 24 1.30 7.79 10.04
C GLY A 24 0.80 8.76 8.96
N THR A 25 1.63 9.72 8.56
CA THR A 25 1.33 10.56 7.40
C THR A 25 1.29 9.68 6.14
N PRO A 26 0.24 9.76 5.31
CA PRO A 26 0.17 8.94 4.10
C PRO A 26 1.35 9.29 3.17
N LEU A 27 1.98 8.27 2.57
CA LEU A 27 3.06 8.47 1.58
C LEU A 27 2.52 9.18 0.33
N TRP A 28 1.29 8.86 -0.06
CA TRP A 28 0.54 9.50 -1.14
C TRP A 28 -0.95 9.15 -1.01
N THR A 29 -1.79 9.87 -1.75
CA THR A 29 -3.23 9.62 -1.88
C THR A 29 -3.61 9.63 -3.35
N HIS A 30 -4.43 8.68 -3.79
CA HIS A 30 -4.96 8.60 -5.15
C HIS A 30 -6.48 8.45 -5.11
N SER A 31 -7.20 9.40 -5.71
CA SER A 31 -8.66 9.34 -5.75
C SER A 31 -9.14 8.41 -6.87
N ILE A 32 -9.98 7.45 -6.52
CA ILE A 32 -10.68 6.59 -7.49
C ILE A 32 -12.13 7.06 -7.61
N SER A 33 -12.67 7.02 -8.83
CA SER A 33 -13.99 7.56 -9.17
C SER A 33 -15.16 6.68 -8.72
N SER A 34 -14.89 5.55 -8.05
CA SER A 34 -15.86 4.54 -7.64
C SER A 34 -15.44 3.95 -6.30
N ASP A 35 -16.38 3.28 -5.64
CA ASP A 35 -16.10 2.57 -4.39
C ASP A 35 -15.05 1.48 -4.61
N ILE A 36 -14.17 1.33 -3.62
CA ILE A 36 -13.15 0.29 -3.58
C ILE A 36 -13.75 -0.89 -2.81
N ALA A 37 -13.93 -2.01 -3.50
CA ALA A 37 -14.44 -3.25 -2.91
C ALA A 37 -13.32 -4.18 -2.42
N ASP A 38 -12.14 -4.11 -3.05
CA ASP A 38 -11.04 -5.05 -2.78
C ASP A 38 -9.67 -4.44 -3.16
N LEU A 39 -8.60 -4.91 -2.53
CA LEU A 39 -7.24 -4.38 -2.64
C LEU A 39 -6.19 -5.49 -2.51
N SER A 40 -5.14 -5.43 -3.33
CA SER A 40 -3.97 -6.31 -3.23
C SER A 40 -2.68 -5.54 -3.46
N LEU A 41 -1.59 -5.96 -2.79
CA LEU A 41 -0.26 -5.36 -2.89
C LEU A 41 0.76 -6.46 -3.18
N THR A 42 1.74 -6.20 -4.05
CA THR A 42 2.87 -7.12 -4.24
C THR A 42 3.77 -7.12 -3.00
N PRO A 43 4.44 -8.23 -2.63
CA PRO A 43 5.26 -8.29 -1.41
C PRO A 43 6.39 -7.26 -1.35
N ASP A 44 6.89 -6.81 -2.51
CA ASP A 44 7.91 -5.78 -2.64
C ASP A 44 7.34 -4.34 -2.64
N GLY A 45 6.02 -4.20 -2.63
CA GLY A 45 5.31 -2.93 -2.69
C GLY A 45 5.36 -2.23 -4.05
N SER A 46 5.91 -2.86 -5.10
CA SER A 46 6.07 -2.24 -6.42
C SER A 46 4.75 -1.97 -7.13
N PHE A 47 3.71 -2.77 -6.85
CA PHE A 47 2.40 -2.62 -7.49
C PHE A 47 1.25 -2.79 -6.51
N ILE A 48 0.20 -2.02 -6.75
CA ILE A 48 -1.06 -2.02 -6.01
C ILE A 48 -2.18 -2.29 -7.00
N LEU A 49 -2.98 -3.30 -6.72
CA LEU A 49 -4.18 -3.61 -7.44
C LEU A 49 -5.39 -3.16 -6.64
N VAL A 50 -6.29 -2.43 -7.29
CA VAL A 50 -7.53 -1.95 -6.68
C VAL A 50 -8.71 -2.47 -7.47
N GLY A 51 -9.64 -3.12 -6.79
CA GLY A 51 -10.86 -3.69 -7.33
C GLY A 51 -12.10 -2.98 -6.81
N GLY A 52 -13.10 -2.84 -7.66
CA GLY A 52 -14.37 -2.18 -7.40
C GLY A 52 -15.21 -2.25 -8.68
N ASP A 53 -15.85 -1.15 -9.08
CA ASP A 53 -16.47 -1.02 -10.41
C ASP A 53 -15.45 -1.08 -11.57
N ARG A 54 -14.19 -0.83 -11.24
CA ARG A 54 -13.06 -0.87 -12.16
C ARG A 54 -11.87 -1.55 -11.49
N LEU A 55 -11.12 -2.28 -12.29
CA LEU A 55 -9.81 -2.80 -11.94
C LEU A 55 -8.76 -1.74 -12.28
N CYS A 56 -7.96 -1.33 -11.31
CA CYS A 56 -6.86 -0.38 -11.51
C CYS A 56 -5.56 -0.99 -11.02
N LEU A 57 -4.51 -0.94 -11.85
CA LEU A 57 -3.15 -1.23 -11.42
C LEU A 57 -2.38 0.09 -11.24
N LEU A 58 -1.83 0.29 -10.05
CA LEU A 58 -0.96 1.40 -9.72
C LEU A 58 0.44 0.87 -9.39
N THR A 59 1.45 1.70 -9.63
CA THR A 59 2.77 1.51 -9.04
C THR A 59 2.75 1.79 -7.53
N GLY A 60 3.77 1.35 -6.81
CA GLY A 60 3.93 1.60 -5.37
C GLY A 60 4.00 3.07 -4.96
N ASN A 61 4.32 3.96 -5.91
CA ASN A 61 4.30 5.41 -5.73
C ASN A 61 2.96 6.08 -6.12
N GLY A 62 1.93 5.31 -6.45
CA GLY A 62 0.59 5.80 -6.76
C GLY A 62 0.36 6.22 -8.22
N THR A 63 1.25 5.87 -9.15
CA THR A 63 1.06 6.15 -10.59
C THR A 63 0.14 5.09 -11.20
N LEU A 64 -0.96 5.52 -11.84
CA LEU A 64 -1.86 4.61 -12.56
C LEU A 64 -1.19 4.07 -13.83
N LEU A 65 -1.09 2.75 -13.95
CA LEU A 65 -0.53 2.08 -15.13
C LEU A 65 -1.59 1.71 -16.15
N TRP A 66 -2.69 1.09 -15.68
CA TRP A 66 -3.82 0.73 -16.53
C TRP A 66 -5.10 0.61 -15.71
N ARG A 67 -6.22 0.56 -16.43
CA ARG A 67 -7.56 0.44 -15.88
C ARG A 67 -8.46 -0.33 -16.82
N GLU A 68 -9.21 -1.28 -16.27
CA GLU A 68 -10.21 -2.06 -17.01
C GLU A 68 -11.53 -2.14 -16.25
N TRP A 69 -12.60 -2.48 -16.98
CA TRP A 69 -13.88 -2.81 -16.35
C TRP A 69 -13.81 -4.22 -15.75
N ALA A 70 -14.02 -4.33 -14.43
CA ALA A 70 -14.15 -5.61 -13.72
C ALA A 70 -15.13 -5.42 -12.57
N ALA A 71 -15.80 -6.49 -12.13
CA ALA A 71 -17.03 -6.39 -11.36
C ALA A 71 -17.06 -7.25 -10.08
N GLY A 72 -15.97 -7.32 -9.31
CA GLY A 72 -16.09 -7.99 -8.01
C GLY A 72 -14.78 -8.22 -7.28
N LEU A 73 -14.20 -9.40 -7.49
CA LEU A 73 -13.09 -9.91 -6.66
C LEU A 73 -11.79 -9.90 -7.43
N ILE A 74 -10.70 -9.60 -6.73
CA ILE A 74 -9.36 -9.55 -7.31
C ILE A 74 -8.38 -10.38 -6.49
N ALA A 75 -7.39 -10.97 -7.17
CA ALA A 75 -6.25 -11.60 -6.51
C ALA A 75 -4.99 -11.37 -7.32
N CYS A 76 -3.86 -11.21 -6.62
CA CYS A 76 -2.55 -11.08 -7.22
C CYS A 76 -1.67 -12.26 -6.79
N SER A 77 -0.87 -12.81 -7.72
CA SER A 77 0.13 -13.81 -7.37
C SER A 77 1.20 -13.22 -6.46
N ALA A 78 1.83 -14.06 -5.65
CA ALA A 78 2.89 -13.63 -4.74
C ALA A 78 4.08 -12.97 -5.48
N ASP A 79 4.34 -13.36 -6.72
CA ASP A 79 5.38 -12.75 -7.57
C ASP A 79 4.88 -11.54 -8.37
N GLY A 80 3.63 -11.12 -8.18
CA GLY A 80 3.01 -9.98 -8.85
C GLY A 80 2.74 -10.18 -10.34
N ARG A 81 3.07 -11.34 -10.92
CA ARG A 81 3.01 -11.54 -12.38
C ARG A 81 1.61 -11.81 -12.92
N LEU A 82 0.73 -12.37 -12.09
CA LEU A 82 -0.61 -12.76 -12.47
C LEU A 82 -1.64 -12.03 -11.62
N ILE A 83 -2.66 -11.52 -12.28
CA ILE A 83 -3.79 -10.85 -11.67
C ILE A 83 -5.05 -11.59 -12.10
N ALA A 84 -5.80 -12.13 -11.14
CA ALA A 84 -7.11 -12.71 -11.40
C ALA A 84 -8.19 -11.69 -11.04
N GLY A 85 -9.18 -11.53 -11.93
CA GLY A 85 -10.38 -10.73 -11.70
C GLY A 85 -11.63 -11.56 -11.96
N ALA A 86 -12.61 -11.45 -11.08
CA ALA A 86 -13.95 -12.01 -11.30
C ALA A 86 -14.89 -10.94 -11.89
N ALA A 87 -15.60 -11.28 -12.96
CA ALA A 87 -16.61 -10.43 -13.57
C ALA A 87 -17.86 -11.27 -13.90
N GLY A 88 -18.90 -11.15 -13.06
CA GLY A 88 -20.06 -12.03 -13.15
C GLY A 88 -19.66 -13.51 -13.00
N PRO A 89 -20.08 -14.41 -13.92
CA PRO A 89 -19.69 -15.83 -13.89
C PRO A 89 -18.29 -16.08 -14.50
N SER A 90 -17.61 -15.05 -15.00
CA SER A 90 -16.34 -15.19 -15.71
C SER A 90 -15.14 -14.94 -14.80
N LEU A 91 -14.11 -15.77 -14.94
CA LEU A 91 -12.79 -15.55 -14.37
C LEU A 91 -11.85 -15.06 -15.49
N ILE A 92 -11.19 -13.92 -15.27
CA ILE A 92 -10.24 -13.34 -16.21
C ILE A 92 -8.87 -13.30 -15.55
N LEU A 93 -7.85 -13.70 -16.29
CA LEU A 93 -6.46 -13.68 -15.85
C LEU A 93 -5.67 -12.67 -16.70
N PHE A 94 -5.10 -11.67 -16.05
CA PHE A 94 -4.27 -10.64 -16.65
C PHE A 94 -2.81 -10.89 -16.27
N ASN A 95 -1.91 -10.45 -17.15
CA ASN A 95 -0.51 -10.25 -16.79
C ASN A 95 -0.26 -8.76 -16.52
N LEU A 96 0.90 -8.40 -15.96
CA LEU A 96 1.24 -7.00 -15.65
C LEU A 96 1.23 -6.03 -16.85
N ARG A 97 1.17 -6.52 -18.10
CA ARG A 97 1.17 -5.73 -19.34
C ARG A 97 -0.22 -5.53 -19.96
N GLY A 98 -1.28 -6.12 -19.39
CA GLY A 98 -2.62 -6.16 -19.98
C GLY A 98 -2.87 -7.47 -20.71
#